data_AF-A0A5F5XDU1-F1
#
_entry.id   AF-A0A5F5XDU1-F1
#
_cell.length_a   1.000
_cell.length_b   1.000
_cell.length_c   1.000
_cell.angle_alpha   90.00
_cell.angle_beta   90.00
_cell.angle_gamma   90.00
#
_symmetry.space_group_name_H-M   'P 1'
#
loop_
_entity.id
_entity.type
_entity.pdbx_description
1 polymer ?
#
loop_
_entity_poly.entity_id
_entity_poly.type
_entity_poly.pdbx_seq_one_letter_code
_entity_poly.pdbx_strand_id
1 'polypeptide(L)'
;SSSFHKIVKDEQQNDNKFSLEARLQKLSENVKNAMLIKGGNANLLVTQVLRDVYALTKPYGILYQKKNITRPCEDQTSLELF
;
A
#
# COMPACT_ATOMS: atom_id res chain seq x y z
N SER A 1 20.15 7.33 -38.77
CA SER A 1 18.76 6.94 -38.50
C SER A 1 18.76 5.49 -38.03
N SER A 2 19.02 5.23 -36.75
CA SER A 2 18.95 3.89 -36.18
C SER A 2 17.75 3.85 -35.25
N SER A 3 16.62 3.37 -35.77
CA SER A 3 15.46 2.99 -34.98
C SER A 3 15.86 1.84 -34.08
N PHE A 4 16.04 2.13 -32.78
CA PHE A 4 16.02 1.12 -31.74
C PHE A 4 14.60 0.58 -31.63
N HIS A 5 14.27 -0.39 -32.48
CA HIS A 5 13.09 -1.20 -32.28
C HIS A 5 13.29 -1.99 -31.00
N LYS A 6 12.60 -1.56 -29.94
CA LYS A 6 12.44 -2.35 -28.72
C LYS A 6 11.74 -3.63 -29.14
N ILE A 7 12.49 -4.74 -29.13
CA ILE A 7 11.97 -6.09 -29.33
C ILE A 7 10.95 -6.29 -28.21
N VAL A 8 9.67 -6.28 -28.56
CA VAL A 8 8.58 -6.65 -27.66
C VAL A 8 8.74 -8.14 -27.43
N LYS A 9 9.31 -8.48 -26.27
CA LYS A 9 9.49 -9.85 -25.84
C LYS A 9 8.13 -10.33 -25.35
N ASP A 10 7.48 -11.19 -26.13
CA ASP A 10 6.30 -11.96 -25.72
C ASP A 10 6.72 -12.93 -24.63
N GLU A 11 6.65 -12.49 -23.38
CA GLU A 11 6.99 -13.25 -22.21
C GLU A 11 5.87 -12.94 -21.22
N GLN A 12 5.13 -13.97 -20.80
CA GLN A 12 3.96 -13.85 -19.92
C GLN A 12 4.12 -12.66 -18.98
N GLN A 13 3.31 -11.62 -19.18
CA GLN A 13 3.41 -10.35 -18.46
C GLN A 13 3.18 -10.66 -16.99
N ASN A 14 4.29 -10.90 -16.32
CA ASN A 14 4.35 -11.48 -15.00
C ASN A 14 3.96 -10.35 -14.05
N ASP A 15 2.73 -10.34 -13.54
CA ASP A 15 2.23 -9.31 -12.62
C ASP A 15 3.19 -9.06 -11.44
N ASN A 16 3.98 -10.07 -11.09
CA ASN A 16 5.07 -10.00 -10.11
C ASN A 16 6.20 -9.06 -10.52
N LYS A 17 6.57 -9.00 -11.81
CA LYS A 17 7.58 -8.08 -12.33
C LYS A 17 7.08 -6.64 -12.31
N PHE A 18 5.85 -6.40 -12.76
CA PHE A 18 5.23 -5.07 -12.75
C PHE A 18 5.02 -4.52 -11.33
N SER A 19 4.61 -5.37 -10.38
CA SER A 19 4.46 -4.97 -8.99
C SER A 19 5.79 -4.64 -8.31
N LEU A 20 6.88 -5.34 -8.65
CA LEU A 20 8.22 -4.99 -8.17
C LEU A 20 8.69 -3.66 -8.76
N GLU A 21 8.53 -3.44 -10.06
CA GLU A 21 8.89 -2.18 -10.73
C GLU A 21 8.11 -0.97 -10.16
N ALA A 22 6.85 -1.16 -9.78
CA ALA A 22 6.05 -0.13 -9.12
C ALA A 22 6.59 0.27 -7.73
N ARG A 23 7.24 -0.67 -7.03
CA ARG A 23 7.83 -0.47 -5.70
C ARG A 23 9.26 0.05 -5.71
N LEU A 24 9.92 0.08 -6.87
CA LEU A 24 11.26 0.66 -7.00
C LEU A 24 11.23 2.17 -6.77
N GLN A 25 12.34 2.70 -6.25
CA GLN A 25 12.55 4.14 -6.11
C GLN A 25 12.58 4.81 -7.49
N LYS A 26 11.89 5.94 -7.64
CA LYS A 26 11.77 6.68 -8.89
C LYS A 26 12.14 8.15 -8.67
N LEU A 27 12.66 8.79 -9.72
CA LEU A 27 12.97 10.22 -9.68
C LEU A 27 11.72 11.09 -9.45
N SER A 28 10.59 10.66 -10.04
CA SER A 28 9.26 11.19 -9.75
C SER A 28 8.51 10.16 -8.92
N GLU A 29 8.19 10.53 -7.68
CA GLU A 29 7.53 9.64 -6.73
C GLU A 29 6.12 9.22 -7.19
N ASN A 30 5.72 7.99 -6.85
CA ASN A 30 4.35 7.55 -7.03
C ASN A 30 3.44 8.18 -5.95
N VAL A 31 2.12 8.11 -6.15
CA VAL A 31 1.15 8.45 -5.10
C VAL A 31 1.39 7.54 -3.88
N LYS A 32 1.43 8.13 -2.68
CA LYS A 32 1.59 7.38 -1.44
C LYS A 32 0.31 6.61 -1.13
N ASN A 33 0.42 5.29 -0.98
CA ASN A 33 -0.68 4.46 -0.50
C ASN A 33 -0.92 4.71 0.99
N ALA A 34 -2.19 4.70 1.39
CA ALA A 34 -2.58 4.93 2.78
C ALA A 34 -3.03 3.61 3.41
N MET A 35 -2.45 3.24 4.55
CA MET A 35 -2.86 2.05 5.29
C MET A 35 -3.57 2.45 6.58
N LEU A 36 -4.82 2.03 6.71
CA LEU A 36 -5.68 2.30 7.86
C LEU A 36 -5.78 1.04 8.71
N ILE A 37 -5.18 1.09 9.90
CA ILE A 37 -5.04 -0.06 10.80
C ILE A 37 -5.88 0.18 12.06
N LYS A 38 -6.74 -0.78 12.37
CA LYS A 38 -7.52 -0.77 13.61
C LYS A 38 -6.68 -1.28 14.78
N GLY A 39 -6.49 -0.44 15.81
CA GLY A 39 -5.83 -0.83 17.07
C GLY A 39 -6.66 -1.81 17.93
N GLY A 40 -6.02 -2.49 18.88
CA GLY A 40 -6.65 -3.51 19.74
C GLY A 40 -7.89 -3.01 20.49
N ASN A 41 -7.80 -1.78 21.02
CA ASN A 41 -8.85 -1.16 21.82
C ASN A 41 -9.81 -0.27 21.01
N ALA A 42 -9.77 -0.32 19.67
CA ALA A 42 -10.64 0.50 18.84
C ALA A 42 -12.12 0.12 19.02
N ASN A 43 -12.93 1.14 19.31
CA ASN A 43 -14.38 1.04 19.54
C ASN A 43 -15.17 1.21 18.22
N LEU A 44 -16.50 1.24 18.33
CA LEU A 44 -17.39 1.38 17.16
C LEU A 44 -17.24 2.73 16.47
N LEU A 45 -17.15 3.82 17.23
CA LEU A 45 -16.96 5.17 16.68
C LEU A 45 -15.67 5.27 15.87
N VAL A 46 -14.55 4.80 16.41
CA VAL A 46 -13.26 4.74 15.71
C VAL A 46 -13.38 3.89 14.44
N THR A 47 -14.09 2.76 14.50
CA THR A 47 -14.31 1.91 13.33
C THR A 47 -15.11 2.64 12.24
N GLN A 48 -16.11 3.43 12.62
CA GLN A 48 -16.91 4.21 11.67
C GLN A 48 -16.09 5.33 11.03
N VAL A 49 -15.36 6.11 11.84
CA VAL A 49 -14.47 7.16 11.34
C VAL A 49 -13.41 6.58 10.38
N LEU A 50 -12.83 5.42 10.70
CA LEU A 50 -11.88 4.75 9.80
C LEU A 50 -12.51 4.38 8.44
N ARG A 51 -13.79 4.02 8.39
CA ARG A 51 -14.50 3.76 7.12
C ARG A 51 -14.71 5.03 6.32
N ASP A 52 -15.06 6.12 6.99
CA ASP A 52 -15.28 7.41 6.34
C ASP A 52 -13.97 7.95 5.76
N VAL A 53 -12.87 7.88 6.52
CA VAL A 53 -11.52 8.22 6.02
C VAL A 53 -11.12 7.28 4.89
N TYR A 54 -11.39 5.97 5.00
CA TYR A 54 -11.10 5.03 3.92
C TYR A 54 -11.79 5.41 2.61
N ALA A 55 -13.05 5.86 2.65
CA ALA A 55 -13.78 6.33 1.48
C ALA A 55 -13.08 7.53 0.80
N LEU A 56 -12.52 8.45 1.59
CA LEU A 56 -11.76 9.61 1.07
C LEU A 56 -10.40 9.22 0.49
N THR A 57 -9.79 8.15 0.99
CA THR A 57 -8.47 7.67 0.52
C THR A 57 -8.54 6.77 -0.72
N LYS A 58 -9.73 6.48 -1.25
CA LYS A 58 -9.87 5.69 -2.48
C LYS A 58 -9.22 6.40 -3.68
N PRO A 59 -8.58 5.67 -4.62
CA PRO A 59 -8.42 4.21 -4.66
C PRO A 59 -7.20 3.65 -3.91
N TYR A 60 -6.33 4.51 -3.38
CA TYR A 60 -5.00 4.14 -2.83
C TYR A 60 -5.00 3.72 -1.35
N GLY A 61 -6.14 3.84 -0.68
CA GLY A 61 -6.34 3.42 0.70
C GLY A 61 -6.56 1.92 0.84
N ILE A 62 -6.01 1.33 1.90
CA ILE A 62 -6.21 -0.06 2.33
C ILE A 62 -6.68 -0.05 3.79
N LEU A 63 -7.84 -0.65 4.07
CA LEU A 63 -8.41 -0.75 5.43
C LEU A 63 -8.24 -2.17 5.98
N TYR A 64 -7.48 -2.31 7.07
CA TYR A 64 -7.30 -3.57 7.76
C TYR A 64 -8.43 -3.84 8.76
N GLN A 65 -9.21 -4.91 8.54
CA GLN A 65 -10.42 -5.18 9.31
C GLN A 65 -10.14 -5.79 10.69
N LYS A 66 -9.07 -6.57 10.82
CA LYS A 66 -8.67 -7.23 12.07
C LYS A 66 -8.14 -6.19 13.06
N LYS A 67 -8.42 -6.40 14.35
CA LYS A 67 -7.81 -5.62 15.44
C LYS A 67 -6.34 -6.02 15.60
N ASN A 68 -5.46 -5.02 15.73
CA ASN A 68 -4.02 -5.23 15.89
C ASN A 68 -3.55 -4.64 17.22
N ILE A 69 -2.88 -5.44 18.04
CA ILE A 69 -2.27 -5.00 19.29
C ILE A 69 -0.88 -4.44 18.96
N THR A 70 -0.83 -3.37 18.18
CA THR A 70 0.41 -2.64 17.93
C THR A 70 0.62 -1.62 19.03
N ARG A 71 1.87 -1.48 19.47
CA ARG A 71 2.27 -0.44 20.44
C ARG A 71 3.38 0.39 19.80
N PRO A 72 3.05 1.32 18.90
CA PRO A 72 4.02 2.03 18.06
C PRO A 72 5.18 2.65 18.84
N CYS A 73 4.91 3.17 20.05
CA CYS A 73 5.92 3.80 20.89
C CYS A 73 6.83 2.80 21.62
N GLU A 74 6.39 1.55 21.80
CA GLU A 74 7.13 0.51 22.52
C GLU A 74 7.83 -0.46 21.55
N ASP A 75 7.18 -0.76 20.42
CA ASP A 75 7.69 -1.64 19.37
C ASP A 75 7.28 -1.11 17.98
N GLN A 76 8.26 -0.54 17.29
CA GLN A 76 8.13 -0.03 15.94
C GLN A 76 8.15 -1.16 14.89
N THR A 77 8.74 -2.33 15.19
CA THR A 77 8.92 -3.41 14.20
C THR A 77 7.58 -3.99 13.75
N SER A 78 6.62 -4.06 14.66
CA SER A 78 5.24 -4.46 14.35
C SER A 78 4.59 -3.58 13.27
N LEU A 79 4.98 -2.29 13.13
CA LEU A 79 4.47 -1.39 12.10
C LEU A 79 5.15 -1.59 10.74
N GLU A 80 6.42 -2.01 10.72
CA GLU A 80 7.19 -2.22 9.48
C GLU A 80 6.76 -3.49 8.73
N LEU A 81 6.07 -4.41 9.39
CA LEU A 81 5.59 -5.67 8.82
C LEU A 81 4.25 -5.57 8.06
N PHE A 82 3.57 -4.43 8.14
CA PHE A 82 2.30 -4.19 7.45
C PHE A 82 2.51 -3.74 6.01
#